data_AF-A0A8S3ZQW7-F1
#
_entry.id   AF-A0A8S3ZQW7-F1
#
_cell.length_a   1.000
_cell.length_b   1.000
_cell.length_c   1.000
_cell.angle_alpha   90.00
_cell.angle_beta   90.00
_cell.angle_gamma   90.00
#
_symmetry.space_group_name_H-M   'P 1'
#
loop_
_entity.id
_entity.type
_entity.pdbx_description
1 polymer ?
#
loop_
_entity_poly.entity_id
_entity_poly.type
_entity_poly.pdbx_seq_one_letter_code
_entity_poly.pdbx_strand_id
1 'polypeptide(L)'
;ALHNAPFLQLSSSTERALMLARQESFGPSGGTRPGIQQMVVMVTEGRTADESKATEEANLLKSLGAEIVVVGVARVNRSALTDIASDPTDVFISDTYEELQELPKEIALKTAEKAPQFKTTADILFILDSSGSISPEDYQKQLDFVVHVTANFNIGPNDVLFSVMVFACSPVMLFNFSVTSHDEVKR
;
A
#
# COMPACT_ATOMS: atom_id res chain seq x y z
N ALA A 1 -12.76 -8.38 -6.30
CA ALA A 1 -12.76 -7.02 -6.86
C ALA A 1 -11.34 -6.63 -7.27
N LEU A 2 -10.33 -7.07 -6.53
CA LEU A 2 -8.93 -6.75 -6.78
C LEU A 2 -8.43 -7.19 -8.16
N HIS A 3 -8.77 -8.40 -8.63
CA HIS A 3 -8.34 -8.87 -9.98
C HIS A 3 -9.03 -8.12 -11.14
N ASN A 4 -10.05 -7.31 -10.85
CA ASN A 4 -10.70 -6.42 -11.81
C ASN A 4 -10.24 -4.96 -11.65
N ALA A 5 -9.17 -4.72 -10.88
CA ALA A 5 -8.61 -3.39 -10.70
C ALA A 5 -8.22 -2.77 -12.05
N PRO A 6 -8.55 -1.49 -12.28
CA PRO A 6 -8.22 -0.82 -13.53
C PRO A 6 -6.71 -0.63 -13.66
N PHE A 7 -6.17 -1.01 -14.82
CA PHE A 7 -4.79 -0.75 -15.17
C PHE A 7 -4.66 0.60 -15.92
N LEU A 8 -4.34 1.65 -15.16
CA LEU A 8 -4.44 3.07 -15.56
C LEU A 8 -3.46 3.51 -16.67
N GLN A 9 -2.23 2.96 -16.71
CA GLN A 9 -1.26 3.14 -17.79
C GLN A 9 -0.79 4.59 -18.06
N LEU A 10 -0.81 5.47 -17.06
CA LEU A 10 -0.34 6.86 -17.15
C LEU A 10 1.00 7.07 -16.41
N SER A 11 1.53 8.30 -16.43
CA SER A 11 2.70 8.67 -15.62
C SER A 11 2.44 8.50 -14.14
N SER A 12 3.39 8.01 -13.35
CA SER A 12 3.23 7.78 -11.91
C SER A 12 3.32 9.07 -11.08
N SER A 13 2.42 9.23 -10.10
CA SER A 13 2.31 10.38 -9.18
C SER A 13 2.13 9.91 -7.73
N THR A 14 3.24 9.55 -7.08
CA THR A 14 3.27 9.08 -5.68
C THR A 14 2.71 10.09 -4.69
N GLU A 15 3.01 11.38 -4.88
CA GLU A 15 2.54 12.48 -4.06
C GLU A 15 1.01 12.57 -4.04
N ARG A 16 0.35 12.34 -5.19
CA ARG A 16 -1.11 12.36 -5.28
C ARG A 16 -1.73 11.15 -4.60
N ALA A 17 -1.09 9.98 -4.70
CA ALA A 17 -1.55 8.76 -4.04
C ALA A 17 -1.50 8.91 -2.51
N LEU A 18 -0.39 9.42 -1.97
CA LEU A 18 -0.23 9.70 -0.54
C LEU A 18 -1.22 10.77 -0.05
N MET A 19 -1.42 11.84 -0.84
CA MET A 19 -2.41 12.87 -0.55
C MET A 19 -3.83 12.28 -0.49
N LEU A 20 -4.21 11.45 -1.48
CA LEU A 20 -5.54 10.82 -1.48
C LEU A 20 -5.69 9.85 -0.32
N ALA A 21 -4.66 9.08 0.02
CA ALA A 21 -4.69 8.16 1.15
C ALA A 21 -4.97 8.91 2.46
N ARG A 22 -4.28 10.03 2.66
CA ARG A 22 -4.46 10.91 3.82
C ARG A 22 -5.86 11.51 3.90
N GLN A 23 -6.45 11.89 2.78
CA GLN A 23 -7.74 12.59 2.74
C GLN A 23 -8.94 11.64 2.76
N GLU A 24 -8.83 10.49 2.11
CA GLU A 24 -9.92 9.52 1.95
C GLU A 24 -9.76 8.36 2.92
N SER A 25 -8.76 7.49 2.72
CA SER A 25 -8.61 6.25 3.50
C SER A 25 -8.40 6.49 4.99
N PHE A 26 -7.59 7.49 5.35
CA PHE A 26 -7.33 7.89 6.73
C PHE A 26 -8.09 9.15 7.14
N GLY A 27 -8.99 9.63 6.27
CA GLY A 27 -9.91 10.72 6.56
C GLY A 27 -11.16 10.25 7.30
N PRO A 28 -12.06 11.19 7.66
CA PRO A 28 -13.28 10.89 8.42
C PRO A 28 -14.21 9.85 7.78
N SER A 29 -14.17 9.73 6.44
CA SER A 29 -15.02 8.82 5.67
C SER A 29 -14.34 7.50 5.28
N GLY A 30 -13.06 7.31 5.66
CA GLY A 30 -12.24 6.20 5.21
C GLY A 30 -12.55 4.85 5.84
N GLY A 31 -13.24 4.85 6.98
CA GLY A 31 -13.68 3.64 7.66
C GLY A 31 -12.66 3.03 8.62
N THR A 32 -11.54 3.72 8.90
CA THR A 32 -10.57 3.26 9.90
C THR A 32 -11.17 3.23 11.31
N ARG A 33 -10.71 2.28 12.11
CA ARG A 33 -11.16 2.06 13.49
C ARG A 33 -10.36 2.94 14.46
N PRO A 34 -11.01 3.72 15.33
CA PRO A 34 -10.31 4.52 16.34
C PRO A 34 -9.40 3.69 17.23
N GLY A 35 -8.16 4.14 17.43
CA GLY A 35 -7.18 3.48 18.30
C GLY A 35 -6.54 2.21 17.73
N ILE A 36 -6.87 1.83 16.49
CA ILE A 36 -6.22 0.73 15.77
C ILE A 36 -5.05 1.27 14.95
N GLN A 37 -3.97 0.49 14.86
CA GLN A 37 -2.82 0.87 14.06
C GLN A 37 -3.20 0.99 12.58
N GLN A 38 -2.92 2.16 12.01
CA GLN A 38 -3.11 2.47 10.60
C GLN A 38 -1.79 2.24 9.87
N MET A 39 -1.83 1.52 8.74
CA MET A 39 -0.64 1.21 7.96
C MET A 39 -0.87 1.43 6.47
N VAL A 40 0.19 1.83 5.78
CA VAL A 40 0.28 1.87 4.34
C VAL A 40 1.33 0.86 3.89
N VAL A 41 0.98 0.02 2.93
CA VAL A 41 1.94 -0.75 2.14
C VAL A 41 1.91 -0.22 0.72
N MET A 42 2.95 0.50 0.32
CA MET A 42 3.08 1.06 -1.02
C MET A 42 3.92 0.14 -1.90
N VAL A 43 3.43 -0.25 -3.07
CA VAL A 43 4.18 -1.02 -4.07
C VAL A 43 4.39 -0.11 -5.29
N THR A 44 5.65 0.14 -5.67
CA THR A 44 5.98 1.09 -6.74
C THR A 44 7.32 0.80 -7.41
N GLU A 45 7.49 1.23 -8.66
CA GLU A 45 8.81 1.35 -9.30
C GLU A 45 9.59 2.61 -8.86
N GLY A 46 9.06 3.38 -7.89
CA GLY A 46 9.72 4.53 -7.29
C GLY A 46 9.86 5.75 -8.20
N ARG A 47 9.13 5.78 -9.32
CA ARG A 47 9.16 6.91 -10.27
C ARG A 47 8.12 7.94 -9.87
N THR A 48 8.57 9.12 -9.45
CA THR A 48 7.72 10.31 -9.36
C THR A 48 8.45 11.51 -9.93
N ALA A 49 7.70 12.46 -10.51
CA ALA A 49 8.25 13.72 -11.00
C ALA A 49 8.63 14.69 -9.87
N ASP A 50 8.06 14.52 -8.67
CA ASP A 50 8.22 15.44 -7.54
C ASP A 50 8.48 14.66 -6.24
N GLU A 51 9.69 14.14 -6.09
CA GLU A 51 10.13 13.40 -4.89
C GLU A 51 9.95 14.24 -3.60
N SER A 52 10.17 15.56 -3.68
CA SER A 52 10.01 16.45 -2.53
C SER A 52 8.56 16.49 -2.03
N LYS A 53 7.59 16.60 -2.95
CA LYS A 53 6.16 16.56 -2.56
C LYS A 53 5.73 15.18 -2.10
N ALA A 54 6.28 14.11 -2.68
CA ALA A 54 6.00 12.76 -2.20
C ALA A 54 6.45 12.60 -0.73
N THR A 55 7.64 13.08 -0.39
CA THR A 55 8.15 13.09 0.98
C THR A 55 7.31 13.99 1.91
N GLU A 56 6.87 15.16 1.44
CA GLU A 56 5.98 16.04 2.22
C GLU A 56 4.65 15.35 2.56
N GLU A 57 3.97 14.76 1.57
CA GLU A 57 2.71 14.06 1.80
C GLU A 57 2.88 12.78 2.64
N ALA A 58 4.00 12.07 2.49
CA ALA A 58 4.35 10.94 3.36
C ALA A 58 4.47 11.40 4.82
N ASN A 59 5.16 12.52 5.07
CA ASN A 59 5.32 13.06 6.42
C ASN A 59 4.00 13.56 7.01
N LEU A 60 3.13 14.18 6.20
CA LEU A 60 1.78 14.54 6.63
C LEU A 60 0.98 13.30 7.03
N LEU A 61 1.05 12.23 6.24
CA LEU A 61 0.36 10.98 6.54
C LEU A 61 0.91 10.31 7.83
N LYS A 62 2.24 10.26 7.99
CA LYS A 62 2.89 9.79 9.22
C LYS A 62 2.50 10.60 10.45
N SER A 63 2.33 11.92 10.31
CA SER A 63 1.92 12.79 11.42
C SER A 63 0.49 12.50 11.94
N LEU A 64 -0.34 11.78 11.16
CA LEU A 64 -1.64 11.26 11.61
C LEU A 64 -1.53 9.93 12.38
N GLY A 65 -0.32 9.38 12.51
CA GLY A 65 -0.06 8.10 13.18
C GLY A 65 -0.04 6.89 12.24
N ALA A 66 -0.12 7.09 10.93
CA ALA A 66 0.02 6.01 9.95
C ALA A 66 1.49 5.59 9.79
N GLU A 67 1.73 4.28 9.75
CA GLU A 67 3.04 3.71 9.45
C GLU A 67 3.14 3.36 7.96
N ILE A 68 4.24 3.72 7.29
CA ILE A 68 4.42 3.51 5.85
C ILE A 68 5.53 2.48 5.61
N VAL A 69 5.16 1.35 5.02
CA VAL A 69 6.05 0.33 4.47
C VAL A 69 6.08 0.49 2.95
N VAL A 70 7.28 0.47 2.37
CA VAL A 70 7.50 0.67 0.94
C VAL A 70 8.14 -0.57 0.32
N VAL A 71 7.52 -1.08 -0.74
CA VAL A 71 8.01 -2.17 -1.58
C VAL A 71 8.38 -1.59 -2.94
N GLY A 72 9.67 -1.41 -3.17
CA GLY A 72 10.23 -0.99 -4.45
C GLY A 72 10.41 -2.19 -5.37
N VAL A 73 9.92 -2.11 -6.60
CA VAL A 73 10.07 -3.17 -7.61
C VAL A 73 10.87 -2.67 -8.80
N ALA A 74 11.65 -3.55 -9.41
CA ALA A 74 12.56 -3.24 -10.53
C ALA A 74 13.64 -2.23 -10.13
N ARG A 75 13.90 -1.23 -10.97
CA ARG A 75 14.95 -0.24 -10.72
C ARG A 75 14.41 0.97 -9.97
N VAL A 76 14.70 1.02 -8.68
CA VAL A 76 14.26 2.10 -7.78
C VAL A 76 15.41 2.92 -7.20
N ASN A 77 15.12 4.16 -6.80
CA ASN A 77 15.99 4.96 -5.95
C ASN A 77 15.68 4.65 -4.47
N ARG A 78 16.47 3.78 -3.83
CA ARG A 78 16.26 3.41 -2.42
C ARG A 78 16.21 4.63 -1.49
N SER A 79 17.01 5.66 -1.74
CA SER A 79 17.02 6.87 -0.89
C SER A 79 15.66 7.56 -0.89
N ALA A 80 15.06 7.75 -2.07
CA ALA A 80 13.74 8.36 -2.20
C ALA A 80 12.64 7.52 -1.54
N LEU A 81 12.73 6.18 -1.63
CA LEU A 81 11.79 5.29 -0.95
C LEU A 81 11.95 5.33 0.58
N THR A 82 13.18 5.46 1.08
CA THR A 82 13.45 5.66 2.51
C THR A 82 12.85 6.95 3.05
N ASP A 83 12.85 8.03 2.27
CA ASP A 83 12.22 9.29 2.68
C ASP A 83 10.68 9.17 2.81
N ILE A 84 10.07 8.26 2.03
CA ILE A 84 8.64 7.94 2.10
C ILE A 84 8.34 6.99 3.26
N ALA A 85 9.18 6.00 3.52
CA ALA A 85 8.97 4.99 4.57
C ALA A 85 9.02 5.59 6.00
N SER A 86 8.34 4.94 6.95
CA SER A 86 8.36 5.37 8.35
C SER A 86 9.68 5.07 9.06
N ASP A 87 10.28 3.91 8.78
CA ASP A 87 11.61 3.51 9.25
C ASP A 87 12.47 3.07 8.03
N PRO A 88 13.80 3.31 8.03
CA PRO A 88 14.67 2.84 6.95
C PRO A 88 14.65 1.31 6.72
N THR A 89 14.26 0.53 7.73
CA THR A 89 14.07 -0.92 7.65
C THR A 89 12.69 -1.34 7.11
N ASP A 90 11.83 -0.38 6.76
CA ASP A 90 10.52 -0.60 6.15
C ASP A 90 10.56 -0.48 4.62
N VAL A 91 11.77 -0.48 4.04
CA VAL A 91 12.00 -0.45 2.59
C VAL A 91 12.47 -1.81 2.08
N PHE A 92 11.58 -2.50 1.39
CA PHE A 92 11.81 -3.79 0.74
C PHE A 92 12.03 -3.55 -0.74
N ILE A 93 13.07 -4.16 -1.31
CA ILE A 93 13.41 -4.01 -2.72
C ILE A 93 13.39 -5.39 -3.36
N SER A 94 12.74 -5.46 -4.52
CA SER A 94 12.73 -6.64 -5.37
C SER A 94 13.14 -6.24 -6.78
N ASP A 95 14.00 -7.03 -7.43
CA ASP A 95 14.51 -6.68 -8.75
C ASP A 95 13.49 -6.97 -9.86
N THR A 96 12.50 -7.82 -9.59
CA THR A 96 11.48 -8.25 -10.55
C THR A 96 10.11 -8.47 -9.90
N TYR A 97 9.03 -8.48 -10.70
CA TYR A 97 7.69 -8.78 -10.19
C TYR A 97 7.51 -10.28 -9.87
N GLU A 98 8.39 -11.14 -10.38
CA GLU A 98 8.51 -12.54 -9.99
C GLU A 98 9.05 -12.67 -8.56
N GLU A 99 10.15 -11.99 -8.24
CA GLU A 99 10.74 -11.98 -6.91
C GLU A 99 9.84 -11.29 -5.87
N LEU A 100 8.99 -10.34 -6.30
CA LEU A 100 7.97 -9.73 -5.44
C LEU A 100 7.09 -10.78 -4.74
N GLN A 101 6.89 -11.94 -5.37
CA GLN A 101 6.09 -13.03 -4.80
C GLN A 101 6.73 -13.72 -3.59
N GLU A 102 8.00 -13.44 -3.28
CA GLU A 102 8.71 -13.99 -2.12
C GLU A 102 8.54 -13.14 -0.85
N LEU A 103 8.20 -11.86 -1.00
CA LEU A 103 8.03 -10.90 0.08
C LEU A 103 6.73 -11.00 0.91
N PRO A 104 5.62 -11.66 0.51
CA PRO A 104 4.36 -11.57 1.22
C PRO A 104 4.43 -11.85 2.72
N LYS A 105 5.18 -12.88 3.12
CA LYS A 105 5.34 -13.26 4.53
C LYS A 105 6.13 -12.21 5.32
N GLU A 106 7.17 -11.64 4.73
CA GLU A 106 8.01 -10.63 5.38
C GLU A 106 7.23 -9.34 5.58
N ILE A 107 6.45 -8.92 4.57
CA ILE A 107 5.57 -7.76 4.65
C ILE A 107 4.47 -7.98 5.70
N ALA A 108 3.89 -9.18 5.74
CA ALA A 108 2.88 -9.52 6.76
C ALA A 108 3.46 -9.48 8.18
N LEU A 109 4.69 -9.98 8.38
CA LEU A 109 5.38 -9.92 9.66
C LEU A 109 5.70 -8.48 10.06
N LYS A 110 6.28 -7.70 9.15
CA LYS A 110 6.65 -6.30 9.41
C LYS A 110 5.44 -5.46 9.81
N THR A 111 4.33 -5.63 9.09
CA THR A 111 3.08 -4.92 9.39
C THR A 111 2.48 -5.38 10.73
N ALA A 112 2.51 -6.68 11.05
CA ALA A 112 2.06 -7.18 12.34
C ALA A 112 2.91 -6.69 13.53
N GLU A 113 4.24 -6.61 13.38
CA GLU A 113 5.16 -6.11 14.40
C GLU A 113 4.87 -4.67 14.81
N LYS A 114 4.43 -3.85 13.84
CA LYS A 114 4.07 -2.44 14.05
C LYS A 114 2.68 -2.24 14.64
N ALA A 115 1.92 -3.30 14.93
CA ALA A 115 0.61 -3.23 15.58
C ALA A 115 0.70 -3.61 17.09
N PRO A 116 1.10 -2.68 17.98
CA PRO A 116 1.46 -3.00 19.36
C PRO A 116 0.26 -3.32 20.28
N GLN A 117 -0.94 -2.81 19.98
CA GLN A 117 -2.06 -2.85 20.94
C GLN A 117 -2.94 -4.09 20.83
N PHE A 118 -2.94 -4.75 19.67
CA PHE A 118 -3.70 -5.97 19.43
C PHE A 118 -2.89 -6.79 18.44
N LYS A 119 -2.31 -7.91 18.90
CA LYS A 119 -1.31 -8.69 18.14
C LYS A 119 -1.77 -9.20 16.76
N THR A 120 -2.98 -8.85 16.31
CA THR A 120 -3.54 -9.19 15.00
C THR A 120 -4.54 -8.14 14.45
N THR A 121 -4.68 -6.94 15.03
CA THR A 121 -5.68 -5.94 14.59
C THR A 121 -5.00 -4.69 14.01
N ALA A 122 -5.23 -4.44 12.72
CA ALA A 122 -4.70 -3.27 12.02
C ALA A 122 -5.63 -2.86 10.86
N ASP A 123 -5.50 -1.62 10.41
CA ASP A 123 -6.13 -1.12 9.19
C ASP A 123 -5.04 -0.85 8.16
N ILE A 124 -4.95 -1.71 7.14
CA ILE A 124 -3.86 -1.71 6.15
C ILE A 124 -4.37 -1.24 4.78
N LEU A 125 -3.87 -0.10 4.33
CA LEU A 125 -4.07 0.39 2.96
C LEU A 125 -2.94 -0.11 2.07
N PHE A 126 -3.28 -0.79 0.97
CA PHE A 126 -2.34 -0.99 -0.14
C PHE A 126 -2.45 0.15 -1.14
N ILE A 127 -1.32 0.71 -1.53
CA ILE A 127 -1.20 1.68 -2.63
C ILE A 127 -0.36 1.06 -3.73
N LEU A 128 -0.97 0.76 -4.88
CA LEU A 128 -0.35 -0.01 -5.95
C LEU A 128 -0.08 0.85 -7.17
N ASP A 129 1.15 0.84 -7.67
CA ASP A 129 1.52 1.53 -8.89
C ASP A 129 0.88 0.84 -10.10
N SER A 130 0.13 1.60 -10.88
CA SER A 130 -0.61 1.18 -12.06
C SER A 130 -0.16 1.99 -13.28
N SER A 131 1.05 2.54 -13.24
CA SER A 131 1.63 3.36 -14.30
C SER A 131 1.94 2.58 -15.57
N GLY A 132 2.09 3.32 -16.68
CA GLY A 132 2.33 2.75 -18.01
C GLY A 132 3.70 2.12 -18.21
N SER A 133 4.60 2.17 -17.21
CA SER A 133 5.88 1.45 -17.29
C SER A 133 5.79 -0.02 -16.90
N ILE A 134 4.71 -0.42 -16.23
CA ILE A 134 4.47 -1.79 -15.79
C ILE A 134 3.83 -2.56 -16.96
N SER A 135 4.17 -3.84 -17.14
CA SER A 135 3.47 -4.68 -18.11
C SER A 135 2.12 -5.17 -17.56
N PRO A 136 1.12 -5.51 -18.39
CA PRO A 136 -0.13 -6.10 -17.90
C PRO A 136 0.09 -7.37 -17.05
N GLU A 137 1.11 -8.17 -17.38
CA GLU A 137 1.46 -9.38 -16.64
C GLU A 137 2.03 -9.04 -15.25
N ASP A 138 2.92 -8.04 -15.18
CA ASP A 138 3.53 -7.59 -13.94
C ASP A 138 2.53 -6.88 -13.04
N TYR A 139 1.58 -6.16 -13.63
CA TYR A 139 0.46 -5.60 -12.89
C TYR A 139 -0.38 -6.70 -12.23
N GLN A 140 -0.64 -7.81 -12.93
CA GLN A 140 -1.32 -8.95 -12.34
C GLN A 140 -0.50 -9.57 -11.19
N LYS A 141 0.83 -9.74 -11.35
CA LYS A 141 1.72 -10.21 -10.27
C LYS A 141 1.65 -9.29 -9.04
N GLN A 142 1.55 -7.98 -9.24
CA GLN A 142 1.37 -7.03 -8.13
C GLN A 142 0.02 -7.19 -7.42
N LEU A 143 -1.07 -7.48 -8.14
CA LEU A 143 -2.36 -7.79 -7.53
C LEU A 143 -2.29 -9.12 -6.75
N ASP A 144 -1.66 -10.14 -7.33
CA ASP A 144 -1.45 -11.45 -6.69
C ASP A 144 -0.61 -11.31 -5.41
N PHE A 145 0.40 -10.43 -5.41
CA PHE A 145 1.18 -10.11 -4.21
C PHE A 145 0.29 -9.63 -3.06
N VAL A 146 -0.68 -8.75 -3.31
CA VAL A 146 -1.63 -8.29 -2.29
C VAL A 146 -2.50 -9.45 -1.79
N VAL A 147 -2.97 -10.33 -2.67
CA VAL A 147 -3.71 -11.55 -2.28
C VAL A 147 -2.84 -12.42 -1.37
N HIS A 148 -1.56 -12.62 -1.70
CA HIS A 148 -0.65 -13.42 -0.89
C HIS A 148 -0.33 -12.78 0.46
N VAL A 149 -0.16 -11.44 0.54
CA VAL A 149 0.06 -10.76 1.83
C VAL A 149 -1.17 -10.92 2.71
N THR A 150 -2.36 -10.61 2.19
CA THR A 150 -3.63 -10.66 2.93
C THR A 150 -3.99 -12.06 3.41
N ALA A 151 -3.54 -13.11 2.70
CA ALA A 151 -3.72 -14.51 3.12
C ALA A 151 -3.00 -14.87 4.44
N ASN A 152 -2.05 -14.04 4.90
CA ASN A 152 -1.39 -14.23 6.20
C ASN A 152 -2.17 -13.65 7.39
N PHE A 153 -3.35 -13.06 7.15
CA PHE A 153 -4.15 -12.38 8.16
C PHE A 153 -5.55 -12.96 8.31
N ASN A 154 -6.09 -12.86 9.52
CA ASN A 154 -7.52 -12.92 9.73
C ASN A 154 -8.13 -11.58 9.28
N ILE A 155 -9.12 -11.64 8.39
CA ILE A 155 -9.77 -10.44 7.84
C ILE A 155 -11.14 -10.30 8.48
N GLY A 156 -11.40 -9.17 9.13
CA GLY A 156 -12.70 -8.93 9.75
C GLY A 156 -12.72 -7.69 10.64
N PRO A 157 -13.93 -7.28 11.09
CA PRO A 157 -14.13 -6.06 11.89
C PRO A 157 -13.36 -6.03 13.20
N ASN A 158 -12.97 -7.18 13.73
CA ASN A 158 -12.19 -7.31 14.98
C ASN A 158 -10.72 -7.70 14.73
N ASP A 159 -10.34 -7.97 13.48
CA ASP A 159 -9.01 -8.42 13.07
C ASP A 159 -8.40 -7.37 12.11
N VAL A 160 -7.89 -7.76 10.95
CA VAL A 160 -7.34 -6.81 9.97
C VAL A 160 -8.43 -6.33 9.00
N LEU A 161 -8.48 -5.02 8.76
CA LEU A 161 -9.24 -4.42 7.66
C LEU A 161 -8.29 -3.99 6.56
N PHE A 162 -8.72 -4.17 5.31
CA PHE A 162 -7.94 -3.81 4.14
C PHE A 162 -8.66 -2.76 3.30
N SER A 163 -7.88 -1.81 2.80
CA SER A 163 -8.27 -0.85 1.77
C SER A 163 -7.26 -0.97 0.62
N VAL A 164 -7.70 -0.74 -0.61
CA VAL A 164 -6.80 -0.80 -1.78
C VAL A 164 -7.03 0.40 -2.68
N MET A 165 -5.92 1.05 -3.01
CA MET A 165 -5.82 2.13 -3.98
C MET A 165 -4.85 1.71 -5.07
N VAL A 166 -5.16 2.09 -6.31
CA VAL A 166 -4.21 2.04 -7.43
C VAL A 166 -3.89 3.46 -7.88
N PHE A 167 -2.70 3.72 -8.38
CA PHE A 167 -2.34 5.06 -8.87
C PHE A 167 -1.51 5.02 -10.14
N ALA A 168 -1.73 6.03 -10.98
CA ALA A 168 -0.80 6.44 -12.02
C ALA A 168 -0.74 7.96 -11.93
N CYS A 169 -1.29 8.67 -12.93
CA CYS A 169 -1.33 10.14 -12.87
C CYS A 169 -2.35 10.60 -11.83
N SER A 170 -3.46 9.87 -11.71
CA SER A 170 -4.47 10.06 -10.69
C SER A 170 -4.69 8.76 -9.92
N PRO A 171 -4.75 8.82 -8.58
CA PRO A 171 -5.11 7.66 -7.77
C PRO A 171 -6.62 7.36 -7.85
N VAL A 172 -6.95 6.08 -7.74
CA VAL A 172 -8.31 5.54 -7.72
C VAL A 172 -8.44 4.60 -6.53
N MET A 173 -9.41 4.89 -5.65
CA MET A 173 -9.81 3.96 -4.60
C MET A 173 -10.58 2.80 -5.22
N LEU A 174 -10.10 1.57 -5.03
CA LEU A 174 -10.85 0.38 -5.43
C LEU A 174 -11.94 0.08 -4.40
N PHE A 175 -11.56 0.11 -3.13
CA PHE A 175 -12.46 -0.02 -1.99
C PHE A 175 -11.77 0.53 -0.74
N ASN A 176 -12.57 1.05 0.19
CA ASN A 176 -12.12 1.60 1.46
C ASN A 176 -12.17 0.56 2.59
N PHE A 177 -11.78 0.93 3.81
CA PHE A 177 -11.86 0.02 4.95
C PHE A 177 -13.32 -0.36 5.23
N SER A 178 -13.65 -1.66 5.10
CA SER A 178 -15.02 -2.13 5.22
C SER A 178 -15.09 -3.48 5.96
N VAL A 179 -16.22 -3.77 6.61
CA VAL A 179 -16.44 -5.09 7.24
C VAL A 179 -16.49 -6.24 6.23
N THR A 180 -16.58 -5.93 4.93
CA THR A 180 -16.58 -6.88 3.81
C THR A 180 -15.25 -6.94 3.07
N SER A 181 -14.17 -6.33 3.57
CA SER A 181 -12.85 -6.32 2.90
C SER A 181 -12.37 -7.72 2.47
N HIS A 182 -12.77 -8.77 3.21
CA HIS A 182 -12.48 -10.17 2.85
C HIS A 182 -13.00 -10.55 1.45
N ASP A 183 -14.25 -10.18 1.14
CA ASP A 183 -14.89 -10.47 -0.13
C ASP A 183 -14.29 -9.61 -1.26
N GLU A 184 -13.86 -8.39 -0.95
CA GLU A 184 -13.32 -7.45 -1.95
C GLU A 184 -11.93 -7.89 -2.44
N VAL A 185 -11.08 -8.35 -1.51
CA VAL A 185 -9.72 -8.85 -1.78
C VAL A 185 -9.75 -10.20 -2.49
N LYS A 186 -10.64 -11.13 -2.10
CA LYS A 186 -10.64 -12.50 -2.64
C LYS A 186 -11.49 -12.74 -3.89
N ARG A 187 -12.39 -11.81 -4.23
CA ARG A 187 -13.12 -11.85 -5.51
C ARG A 187 -12.25 -11.39 -6.68
#